data_AF-A0AA43U5U9-F1
#
_entry.id   AF-A0AA43U5U9-F1
#
_cell.length_a   1.000
_cell.length_b   1.000
_cell.length_c   1.000
_cell.angle_alpha   90.00
_cell.angle_beta   90.00
_cell.angle_gamma   90.00
#
_symmetry.space_group_name_H-M   'P 1'
#
loop_
_entity.id
_entity.type
_entity.pdbx_description
1 polymer ?
#
loop_
_entity_poly.entity_id
_entity_poly.type
_entity_poly.pdbx_seq_one_letter_code
_entity_poly.pdbx_strand_id
1 'polypeptide(L)'
;MNNTRIDYLYRDADNYKRDNTCVVAGAITEEQKEAILDSLDDGEYFIPKLVGMPEKKFDTYDPQADHPFFELGPASFNHTDDDPTLELTVAELVERFRAHKEKWFAIDYDNALSMVRVLVDNLVNDEGGHSQDAIKRLFELGFEASDLLCLDFQKSDIEYVQSQMAEEK
;
A
#
# COMPACT_ATOMS: atom_id res chain seq x y z
N MET A 1 -25.68 -2.90 22.22
CA MET A 1 -24.57 -3.89 22.06
C MET A 1 -23.31 -3.05 22.09
N ASN A 2 -22.31 -3.38 22.89
CA ASN A 2 -21.18 -2.46 23.06
C ASN A 2 -20.21 -2.54 21.86
N ASN A 3 -20.37 -1.64 20.90
CA ASN A 3 -19.52 -1.46 19.73
C ASN A 3 -18.48 -0.37 19.99
N THR A 4 -17.57 -0.18 19.03
CA THR A 4 -16.51 0.84 19.14
C THR A 4 -16.64 1.85 18.02
N ARG A 5 -16.88 3.12 18.38
CA ARG A 5 -16.71 4.26 17.49
C ARG A 5 -15.24 4.70 17.49
N ILE A 6 -14.71 4.91 16.30
CA ILE A 6 -13.32 5.37 16.09
C ILE A 6 -13.38 6.68 15.33
N ASP A 7 -12.84 7.73 15.94
CA ASP A 7 -12.77 9.08 15.39
C ASP A 7 -11.31 9.41 15.01
N TYR A 8 -11.07 9.80 13.76
CA TYR A 8 -9.73 10.03 13.20
C TYR A 8 -9.76 11.20 12.21
N LEU A 9 -8.59 11.74 11.88
CA LEU A 9 -8.49 13.03 11.23
C LEU A 9 -7.62 12.96 9.98
N TYR A 10 -8.10 13.51 8.86
CA TYR A 10 -7.22 13.92 7.78
C TYR A 10 -6.76 15.35 8.00
N ARG A 11 -5.45 15.58 7.97
CA ARG A 11 -4.80 16.88 7.98
C ARG A 11 -3.89 16.95 6.76
N ASP A 12 -4.00 17.99 5.94
CA ASP A 12 -3.04 18.21 4.85
C ASP A 12 -1.79 18.97 5.34
N ALA A 13 -0.81 19.17 4.45
CA ALA A 13 0.40 19.91 4.78
C ALA A 13 0.15 21.39 5.14
N ASP A 14 -0.99 21.96 4.71
CA ASP A 14 -1.43 23.32 5.00
C ASP A 14 -2.30 23.42 6.27
N ASN A 15 -2.43 22.31 7.02
CA ASN A 15 -3.12 22.19 8.31
C ASN A 15 -4.66 22.31 8.23
N TYR A 16 -5.27 22.19 7.04
CA TYR A 16 -6.71 22.02 6.90
C TYR A 16 -7.13 20.63 7.37
N LYS A 17 -8.34 20.54 7.94
CA LYS A 17 -8.81 19.35 8.67
C LYS A 17 -10.11 18.78 8.10
N ARG A 18 -10.20 17.45 8.09
CA ARG A 18 -11.42 16.69 7.80
C ARG A 18 -11.59 15.53 8.78
N ASP A 19 -12.58 15.66 9.64
CA ASP A 19 -12.94 14.61 10.59
C ASP A 19 -13.54 13.40 9.86
N ASN A 20 -13.18 12.21 10.36
CA ASN A 20 -13.64 10.92 9.90
C ASN A 20 -14.08 10.08 11.10
N THR A 21 -15.08 9.23 10.88
CA THR A 21 -15.63 8.36 11.92
C THR A 21 -16.07 7.04 11.31
N CYS A 22 -15.90 5.96 12.04
CA CYS A 22 -16.57 4.67 11.76
C CYS A 22 -16.95 3.95 13.05
N VAL A 23 -17.89 3.01 12.95
CA VAL A 23 -18.29 2.11 14.05
C VAL A 23 -17.96 0.67 13.67
N VAL A 24 -17.32 -0.04 14.60
CA VAL A 24 -16.82 -1.41 14.41
C VAL A 24 -17.48 -2.33 15.43
N ALA A 25 -17.79 -3.56 15.03
CA ALA A 25 -18.44 -4.53 15.89
C ALA A 25 -17.54 -4.95 17.06
N GLY A 26 -18.08 -4.88 18.28
CA GLY A 26 -17.40 -5.30 19.51
C GLY A 26 -16.75 -4.16 20.31
N ALA A 27 -16.54 -4.44 21.59
CA ALA A 27 -15.95 -3.50 22.53
C ALA A 27 -14.42 -3.60 22.50
N ILE A 28 -13.76 -2.48 22.21
CA ILE A 28 -12.30 -2.40 22.23
C ILE A 28 -11.75 -2.43 23.66
N THR A 29 -10.67 -3.16 23.89
CA THR A 29 -9.92 -3.17 25.16
C THR A 29 -8.73 -2.22 25.13
N GLU A 30 -8.16 -1.88 26.28
CA GLU A 30 -6.95 -1.04 26.33
C GLU A 30 -5.76 -1.70 25.63
N GLU A 31 -5.58 -3.02 25.76
CA GLU A 31 -4.51 -3.76 25.07
C GLU A 31 -4.66 -3.72 23.54
N GLN A 32 -5.91 -3.70 23.06
CA GLN A 32 -6.20 -3.55 21.64
C GLN A 32 -5.94 -2.13 21.15
N LYS A 33 -6.25 -1.10 21.95
CA LYS A 33 -5.89 0.29 21.64
C LYS A 33 -4.37 0.44 21.55
N GLU A 34 -3.65 -0.06 22.54
CA GLU A 34 -2.18 -0.04 22.56
C GLU A 34 -1.60 -0.74 21.33
N ALA A 35 -2.13 -1.91 20.94
CA ALA A 35 -1.69 -2.62 19.74
C ALA A 35 -1.93 -1.83 18.45
N ILE A 36 -3.05 -1.11 18.33
CA ILE A 36 -3.32 -0.23 17.19
C ILE A 36 -2.34 0.94 17.19
N LEU A 37 -2.18 1.63 18.32
CA LEU A 37 -1.30 2.80 18.46
C LEU A 37 0.17 2.46 18.19
N ASP A 38 0.65 1.32 18.70
CA ASP A 38 2.02 0.80 18.47
C ASP A 38 2.24 0.36 17.01
N SER A 39 1.17 0.19 16.22
CA SER A 39 1.27 -0.10 14.80
C SER A 39 1.34 1.16 13.93
N LEU A 40 1.03 2.34 14.46
CA LEU A 40 1.02 3.60 13.70
C LEU A 40 2.44 4.04 13.30
N ASP A 41 2.54 4.69 12.15
CA ASP A 41 3.76 5.38 11.75
C ASP A 41 3.95 6.62 12.64
N ASP A 42 5.16 6.76 13.21
CA ASP A 42 5.51 7.77 14.22
C ASP A 42 4.51 7.84 15.41
N GLY A 43 3.79 6.75 15.67
CA GLY A 43 2.80 6.67 16.76
C GLY A 43 1.51 7.48 16.55
N GLU A 44 1.30 8.08 15.37
CA GLU A 44 0.14 8.94 15.07
C GLU A 44 -0.49 8.66 13.70
N TYR A 45 0.30 8.22 12.71
CA TYR A 45 -0.11 8.20 11.31
C TYR A 45 -0.46 6.80 10.79
N PHE A 46 -1.50 6.71 9.97
CA PHE A 46 -1.90 5.48 9.28
C PHE A 46 -2.68 5.77 7.99
N ILE A 47 -2.95 4.74 7.19
CA ILE A 47 -3.75 4.84 5.96
C ILE A 47 -5.04 4.02 6.13
N PRO A 48 -6.21 4.64 6.34
CA PRO A 48 -7.45 3.96 6.71
C PRO A 48 -7.87 2.85 5.73
N LYS A 49 -7.77 3.06 4.42
CA LYS A 49 -8.19 2.06 3.42
C LYS A 49 -7.43 0.74 3.53
N LEU A 50 -6.17 0.77 3.99
CA LEU A 50 -5.34 -0.43 4.14
C LEU A 50 -5.82 -1.36 5.26
N VAL A 51 -6.53 -0.80 6.24
CA VAL A 51 -7.16 -1.56 7.33
C VAL A 51 -8.67 -1.73 7.14
N GLY A 52 -9.21 -1.26 6.00
CA GLY A 52 -10.63 -1.34 5.65
C GLY A 52 -11.50 -0.30 6.34
N MET A 53 -10.92 0.82 6.77
CA MET A 53 -11.63 1.99 7.27
C MET A 53 -11.87 3.00 6.13
N PRO A 54 -12.95 3.80 6.19
CA PRO A 54 -13.26 4.78 5.14
C PRO A 54 -12.26 5.95 5.12
N GLU A 55 -12.23 6.68 4.01
CA GLU A 55 -11.37 7.86 3.85
C GLU A 55 -12.19 9.01 3.27
N LYS A 56 -12.33 10.09 4.03
CA LYS A 56 -12.90 11.36 3.59
C LYS A 56 -11.83 12.45 3.66
N LYS A 57 -11.43 12.92 2.49
CA LYS A 57 -10.46 14.02 2.29
C LYS A 57 -11.16 15.25 1.71
N PHE A 58 -10.40 16.14 1.07
CA PHE A 58 -10.94 17.26 0.30
C PHE A 58 -11.37 16.81 -1.10
N ASP A 59 -12.32 17.54 -1.68
CA ASP A 59 -12.89 17.21 -3.00
C ASP A 59 -11.91 17.48 -4.16
N THR A 60 -10.94 18.39 -3.95
CA THR A 60 -9.91 18.73 -4.92
C THR A 60 -8.56 18.24 -4.41
N TYR A 61 -7.85 17.49 -5.24
CA TYR A 61 -6.52 16.99 -4.92
C TYR A 61 -5.45 18.05 -5.22
N ASP A 62 -4.58 18.31 -4.23
CA ASP A 62 -3.39 19.14 -4.36
C ASP A 62 -2.13 18.27 -4.14
N PRO A 63 -1.30 18.02 -5.17
CA PRO A 63 -0.11 17.19 -5.04
C PRO A 63 0.99 17.78 -4.14
N GLN A 64 0.92 19.06 -3.75
CA GLN A 64 1.86 19.68 -2.82
C GLN A 64 1.42 19.56 -1.36
N ALA A 65 0.11 19.52 -1.12
CA ALA A 65 -0.46 19.50 0.23
C ALA A 65 -0.99 18.11 0.65
N ASP A 66 -1.57 17.36 -0.29
CA ASP A 66 -2.24 16.11 0.02
C ASP A 66 -1.28 14.92 0.13
N HIS A 67 -1.57 14.07 1.11
CA HIS A 67 -0.81 12.85 1.38
C HIS A 67 -1.77 11.70 1.78
N PRO A 68 -1.28 10.45 1.87
CA PRO A 68 -2.18 9.33 2.17
C PRO A 68 -2.60 9.26 3.64
N PHE A 69 -1.81 9.81 4.57
CA PHE A 69 -1.99 9.60 6.00
C PHE A 69 -3.16 10.33 6.65
N PHE A 70 -3.65 9.70 7.71
CA PHE A 70 -4.60 10.21 8.69
C PHE A 70 -3.99 10.07 10.09
N GLU A 71 -4.47 10.88 11.01
CA GLU A 71 -4.08 10.88 12.42
C GLU A 71 -5.07 10.07 13.24
N LEU A 72 -4.53 9.25 14.14
CA LEU A 72 -5.27 8.48 15.14
C LEU A 72 -4.54 8.58 16.48
N GLY A 73 -5.28 8.76 17.56
CA GLY A 73 -4.69 8.92 18.89
C GLY A 73 -5.43 8.17 20.00
N PRO A 74 -4.93 8.20 21.24
CA PRO A 74 -5.53 7.47 22.36
C PRO A 74 -7.00 7.84 22.63
N ALA A 75 -7.38 9.09 22.37
CA ALA A 75 -8.73 9.60 22.58
C ALA A 75 -9.73 9.23 21.45
N SER A 76 -9.26 8.60 20.37
CA SER A 76 -10.06 8.26 19.20
C SER A 76 -11.09 7.15 19.45
N PHE A 77 -10.90 6.34 20.49
CA PHE A 77 -11.67 5.12 20.71
C PHE A 77 -12.77 5.31 21.76
N ASN A 78 -14.03 5.16 21.35
CA ASN A 78 -15.19 5.40 22.18
C ASN A 78 -16.15 4.21 22.13
N HIS A 79 -16.68 3.79 23.28
CA HIS A 79 -17.78 2.84 23.33
C HIS A 79 -19.08 3.47 22.80
N THR A 80 -19.86 2.71 22.04
CA THR A 80 -21.15 3.16 21.50
C THR A 80 -22.15 2.00 21.38
N ASP A 81 -23.44 2.33 21.38
CA ASP A 81 -24.53 1.41 21.05
C ASP A 81 -24.98 1.51 19.58
N ASP A 82 -24.36 2.41 18.79
CA ASP A 82 -24.61 2.53 17.35
C ASP A 82 -24.31 1.23 16.60
N ASP A 83 -25.05 0.97 15.52
CA ASP A 83 -24.80 -0.18 14.66
C ASP A 83 -23.43 -0.06 13.97
N PRO A 84 -22.70 -1.18 13.75
CA PRO A 84 -21.45 -1.16 13.01
C PRO A 84 -21.64 -0.58 11.61
N THR A 85 -20.77 0.35 11.23
CA THR A 85 -20.73 0.88 9.86
C THR A 85 -19.82 0.05 8.96
N LEU A 86 -19.02 -0.84 9.56
CA LEU A 86 -18.06 -1.70 8.86
C LEU A 86 -18.41 -3.17 9.12
N GLU A 87 -18.30 -3.99 8.07
CA GLU A 87 -18.40 -5.45 8.14
C GLU A 87 -17.07 -6.06 8.63
N LEU A 88 -16.64 -5.64 9.83
CA LEU A 88 -15.46 -6.16 10.52
C LEU A 88 -15.60 -5.97 12.04
N THR A 89 -14.92 -6.84 12.78
CA THR A 89 -14.84 -6.79 14.24
C THR A 89 -13.60 -6.02 14.71
N VAL A 90 -13.61 -5.56 15.95
CA VAL A 90 -12.42 -4.93 16.56
C VAL A 90 -11.20 -5.86 16.50
N ALA A 91 -11.38 -7.17 16.71
CA ALA A 91 -10.27 -8.12 16.66
C ALA A 91 -9.64 -8.19 15.25
N GLU A 92 -10.46 -8.26 14.20
CA GLU A 92 -9.98 -8.23 12.82
C GLU A 92 -9.31 -6.91 12.48
N LEU A 93 -9.84 -5.79 12.98
CA LEU A 93 -9.21 -4.48 12.79
C LEU A 93 -7.81 -4.43 13.39
N VAL A 94 -7.65 -4.90 14.63
CA VAL A 94 -6.35 -4.95 15.32
C VAL A 94 -5.33 -5.77 14.52
N GLU A 95 -5.73 -6.93 13.98
CA GLU A 95 -4.86 -7.74 13.14
C GLU A 95 -4.45 -7.02 11.85
N ARG A 96 -5.36 -6.26 11.23
CA ARG A 96 -5.04 -5.45 10.05
C ARG A 96 -4.04 -4.33 10.35
N PHE A 97 -4.16 -3.67 11.50
CA PHE A 97 -3.16 -2.70 11.95
C PHE A 97 -1.79 -3.35 12.16
N ARG A 98 -1.74 -4.49 12.88
CA ARG A 98 -0.50 -5.25 13.10
C ARG A 98 0.18 -5.67 11.81
N ALA A 99 -0.59 -6.08 10.81
CA ALA A 99 -0.05 -6.47 9.50
C ALA A 99 0.65 -5.32 8.76
N HIS A 100 0.26 -4.06 9.05
CA HIS A 100 0.79 -2.85 8.43
C HIS A 100 1.81 -2.10 9.27
N LYS A 101 2.13 -2.57 10.49
CA LYS A 101 3.21 -2.01 11.30
C LYS A 101 4.50 -1.96 10.47
N GLU A 102 5.12 -0.78 10.41
CA GLU A 102 6.32 -0.47 9.60
C GLU A 102 6.15 -0.60 8.06
N LYS A 103 4.92 -0.75 7.56
CA LYS A 103 4.63 -1.00 6.13
C LYS A 103 3.60 -0.05 5.52
N TRP A 104 3.24 1.04 6.20
CA TRP A 104 2.20 1.97 5.73
C TRP A 104 2.50 2.58 4.35
N PHE A 105 3.76 2.85 4.03
CA PHE A 105 4.19 3.35 2.71
C PHE A 105 4.75 2.29 1.77
N ALA A 106 4.81 1.03 2.20
CA ALA A 106 5.34 -0.02 1.34
C ALA A 106 4.36 -0.26 0.19
N ILE A 107 4.84 -0.17 -1.05
CA ILE A 107 4.12 -0.78 -2.16
C ILE A 107 4.20 -2.28 -1.88
N ASP A 108 3.04 -2.92 -1.75
CA ASP A 108 2.94 -4.36 -1.63
C ASP A 108 3.74 -5.02 -2.77
N TYR A 109 4.60 -5.97 -2.42
CA TYR A 109 5.53 -6.58 -3.37
C TYR A 109 4.80 -7.23 -4.55
N ASP A 110 3.68 -7.90 -4.30
CA ASP A 110 2.91 -8.57 -5.34
C ASP A 110 2.24 -7.56 -6.27
N ASN A 111 1.72 -6.45 -5.72
CA ASN A 111 1.20 -5.34 -6.51
C ASN A 111 2.27 -4.65 -7.36
N ALA A 112 3.44 -4.35 -6.77
CA ALA A 112 4.58 -3.79 -7.50
C ALA A 112 5.00 -4.72 -8.65
N LEU A 113 5.14 -6.01 -8.36
CA LEU A 113 5.54 -7.02 -9.34
C LEU A 113 4.49 -7.17 -10.45
N SER A 114 3.20 -7.16 -10.11
CA SER A 114 2.11 -7.18 -11.10
C SER A 114 2.17 -5.95 -12.02
N MET A 115 2.39 -4.76 -11.48
CA MET A 115 2.54 -3.54 -12.29
C MET A 115 3.77 -3.61 -13.20
N VAL A 116 4.92 -4.05 -12.68
CA VAL A 116 6.13 -4.21 -13.48
C VAL A 116 5.91 -5.22 -14.60
N ARG A 117 5.24 -6.35 -14.33
CA ARG A 117 4.88 -7.34 -15.37
C ARG A 117 4.03 -6.73 -16.48
N VAL A 118 2.99 -5.96 -16.14
CA VAL A 118 2.16 -5.26 -17.14
C VAL A 118 2.98 -4.28 -17.98
N LEU A 119 3.90 -3.52 -17.36
CA LEU A 119 4.77 -2.59 -18.07
C LEU A 119 5.75 -3.32 -18.99
N VAL A 120 6.27 -4.47 -18.56
CA VAL A 120 7.15 -5.34 -19.35
C VAL A 120 6.40 -5.96 -20.53
N ASP A 121 5.16 -6.44 -20.33
CA ASP A 121 4.33 -6.96 -21.42
C ASP A 121 4.05 -5.87 -22.47
N ASN A 122 3.77 -4.64 -22.03
CA ASN A 122 3.62 -3.51 -22.94
C ASN A 122 4.92 -3.21 -23.70
N LEU A 123 6.07 -3.26 -23.02
CA LEU A 123 7.38 -3.09 -23.66
C LEU A 123 7.62 -4.15 -24.73
N VAL A 124 7.34 -5.43 -24.44
CA VAL A 124 7.47 -6.52 -25.40
C VAL A 124 6.55 -6.30 -26.60
N ASN A 125 5.31 -5.85 -26.37
CA ASN A 125 4.36 -5.54 -27.45
C ASN A 125 4.84 -4.36 -28.31
N ASP A 126 5.39 -3.31 -27.69
CA ASP A 126 5.91 -2.13 -28.38
C ASP A 126 7.14 -2.46 -29.25
N GLU A 127 7.97 -3.42 -28.82
CA GLU A 127 9.08 -3.98 -29.59
C GLU A 127 8.62 -5.08 -30.58
N GLY A 128 7.35 -5.07 -31.01
CA GLY A 128 6.82 -5.97 -32.04
C GLY A 128 6.61 -7.41 -31.59
N GLY A 129 6.58 -7.68 -30.28
CA GLY A 129 6.46 -9.01 -29.70
C GLY A 129 7.80 -9.75 -29.56
N HIS A 130 8.93 -9.06 -29.75
CA HIS A 130 10.26 -9.65 -29.65
C HIS A 130 10.79 -9.56 -28.22
N SER A 131 10.78 -10.69 -27.51
CA SER A 131 11.30 -10.80 -26.14
C SER A 131 12.76 -10.32 -26.02
N GLN A 132 13.58 -10.55 -27.05
CA GLN A 132 15.01 -10.23 -27.05
C GLN A 132 15.29 -8.72 -27.08
N ASP A 133 14.49 -7.94 -27.81
CA ASP A 133 14.63 -6.47 -27.88
C ASP A 133 14.24 -5.82 -26.55
N ALA A 134 13.17 -6.33 -25.93
CA ALA A 134 12.78 -5.92 -24.57
C ALA A 134 13.85 -6.29 -23.53
N ILE A 135 14.43 -7.50 -23.61
CA ILE A 135 15.54 -7.92 -22.73
C ILE A 135 16.76 -7.01 -22.89
N LYS A 136 17.16 -6.66 -24.12
CA LYS A 136 18.30 -5.75 -24.37
C LYS A 136 18.08 -4.41 -23.69
N ARG A 137 16.89 -3.84 -23.84
CA ARG A 137 16.53 -2.55 -23.23
C ARG A 137 16.46 -2.60 -21.71
N LEU A 138 15.99 -3.71 -21.12
CA LEU A 138 15.99 -3.91 -19.68
C LEU A 138 17.42 -4.00 -19.11
N PHE A 139 18.34 -4.66 -19.82
CA PHE A 139 19.76 -4.63 -19.45
C PHE A 139 20.35 -3.22 -19.52
N GLU A 140 20.01 -2.42 -20.54
CA GLU A 140 20.44 -1.02 -20.65
C GLU A 140 19.90 -0.15 -19.51
N LEU A 141 18.74 -0.50 -18.95
CA LEU A 141 18.14 0.13 -17.77
C LEU A 141 18.74 -0.37 -16.44
N GLY A 142 19.65 -1.35 -16.48
CA GLY A 142 20.37 -1.86 -15.31
C GLY A 142 19.70 -3.04 -14.60
N PHE A 143 18.74 -3.73 -15.23
CA PHE A 143 18.21 -4.98 -14.71
C PHE A 143 19.26 -6.10 -14.82
N GLU A 144 19.32 -6.96 -13.81
CA GLU A 144 20.19 -8.14 -13.81
C GLU A 144 19.47 -9.37 -14.37
N ALA A 145 20.22 -10.40 -14.77
CA ALA A 145 19.64 -11.64 -15.28
C ALA A 145 18.68 -12.32 -14.27
N SER A 146 18.94 -12.18 -12.97
CA SER A 146 18.04 -12.65 -11.92
C SER A 146 16.71 -11.91 -11.92
N ASP A 147 16.71 -10.62 -12.22
CA ASP A 147 15.49 -9.80 -12.25
C ASP A 147 14.61 -10.21 -13.43
N LEU A 148 15.23 -10.46 -14.59
CA LEU A 148 14.52 -10.93 -15.78
C LEU A 148 13.89 -12.32 -15.59
N LEU A 149 14.53 -13.20 -14.82
CA LEU A 149 13.93 -14.49 -14.46
C LEU A 149 12.70 -14.32 -13.54
N CYS A 150 12.72 -13.35 -12.62
CA CYS A 150 11.55 -13.01 -11.79
C CYS A 150 10.39 -12.39 -12.61
N LEU A 151 10.71 -11.83 -13.77
CA LEU A 151 9.77 -11.29 -14.76
C LEU A 151 9.35 -12.33 -15.82
N ASP A 152 9.63 -13.61 -15.58
CA ASP A 152 9.19 -14.75 -16.41
C ASP A 152 9.79 -14.78 -17.84
N PHE A 153 10.88 -14.05 -18.11
CA PHE A 153 11.63 -14.18 -19.35
C PHE A 153 12.31 -15.55 -19.45
N GLN A 154 12.38 -16.10 -20.67
CA GLN A 154 13.04 -17.38 -20.92
C GLN A 154 14.55 -17.25 -20.72
N LYS A 155 15.13 -18.16 -19.93
CA LYS A 155 16.57 -18.18 -19.66
C LYS A 155 17.42 -18.22 -20.94
N SER A 156 16.96 -18.93 -21.97
CA SER A 156 17.65 -19.00 -23.26
C SER A 156 17.71 -17.64 -23.99
N ASP A 157 16.65 -16.85 -23.90
CA ASP A 157 16.61 -15.52 -24.53
C ASP A 157 17.54 -14.55 -23.79
N ILE A 158 17.57 -14.65 -22.45
CA ILE A 158 18.47 -13.87 -21.59
C ILE A 158 19.94 -14.18 -21.95
N GLU A 159 20.32 -15.45 -21.97
CA GLU A 159 21.68 -15.90 -22.28
C GLU A 159 22.10 -15.49 -23.71
N TYR A 160 21.17 -15.59 -24.67
CA TYR A 160 21.40 -15.15 -26.04
C TYR A 160 21.73 -13.65 -26.10
N VAL A 161 20.88 -12.79 -25.52
CA VAL A 161 21.11 -11.33 -25.56
C VAL A 161 22.39 -10.94 -24.82
N GLN A 162 22.70 -11.57 -23.68
CA GLN A 162 23.97 -11.33 -22.97
C GLN A 162 25.19 -11.67 -23.83
N SER A 163 25.14 -12.77 -24.59
CA SER A 163 26.24 -13.13 -25.50
C SER A 163 26.45 -12.09 -26.60
N GLN A 164 25.35 -11.57 -27.18
CA GLN A 164 25.40 -10.54 -28.22
C GLN A 164 25.94 -9.21 -27.69
N MET A 165 25.51 -8.77 -26.50
CA MET A 165 25.99 -7.54 -25.88
C MET A 165 27.46 -7.60 -25.44
N ALA A 166 27.99 -8.80 -25.17
CA ALA A 166 29.41 -9.00 -24.86
C ALA A 166 30.31 -8.92 -26.11
N GLU A 167 29.78 -9.25 -27.29
CA GLU A 167 30.48 -9.16 -28.57
C GLU A 167 30.54 -7.72 -29.13
N GLU A 168 29.63 -6.84 -28.70
CA GLU A 168 29.55 -5.42 -29.09
C GLU A 168 30.47 -4.47 -28.29
N LYS A 169 31.17 -4.96 -27.25
CA LYS A 169 32.11 -4.19 -26.40
C LYS A 169 33.57 -4.37 -26.80
#